data_AF-A0AAE7A3E8-F1
#
_entry.id   AF-A0AAE7A3E8-F1
#
_cell.length_a   1.000
_cell.length_b   1.000
_cell.length_c   1.000
_cell.angle_alpha   90.00
_cell.angle_beta   90.00
_cell.angle_gamma   90.00
#
_symmetry.space_group_name_H-M   'P 1'
#
loop_
_entity.id
_entity.type
_entity.pdbx_description
1 polymer ?
#
loop_
_entity_poly.entity_id
_entity_poly.type
_entity_poly.pdbx_seq_one_letter_code
_entity_poly.pdbx_strand_id
1 'polypeptide(L)'
;MGVLRGIAARYAIEFTAGPKKAFAPNKTALESDSLLVTQVKDCIAKGINRTRCCATLGISSTLLYRLIKDYDIDYPKLEPAFR
;
A
#
# COMPACT_ATOMS: atom_id res chain seq x y z
N MET A 1 -32.30 6.21 -1.40
CA MET A 1 -31.79 5.55 -2.64
C MET A 1 -32.65 5.98 -3.83
N GLY A 2 -32.53 7.22 -4.33
CA GLY A 2 -33.72 7.89 -4.89
C GLY A 2 -33.70 8.52 -6.29
N VAL A 3 -32.56 8.73 -6.96
CA VAL A 3 -32.57 9.49 -8.25
C VAL A 3 -31.79 8.78 -9.38
N LEU A 4 -30.61 8.26 -9.08
CA LEU A 4 -29.75 7.59 -10.08
C LEU A 4 -30.38 6.33 -10.66
N ARG A 5 -31.07 5.54 -9.83
CA ARG A 5 -31.74 4.30 -10.25
C ARG A 5 -32.98 4.57 -11.13
N GLY A 6 -33.65 5.72 -10.93
CA GLY A 6 -34.80 6.12 -11.73
C GLY A 6 -34.40 6.61 -13.13
N ILE A 7 -33.27 7.30 -13.25
CA ILE A 7 -32.72 7.74 -14.55
C ILE A 7 -32.22 6.52 -15.35
N ALA A 8 -31.50 5.59 -14.71
CA ALA A 8 -31.08 4.34 -15.33
C ALA A 8 -32.23 3.56 -15.99
N ALA A 9 -33.35 3.41 -15.28
CA ALA A 9 -34.53 2.71 -15.77
C ALA A 9 -35.18 3.41 -16.97
N ARG A 10 -35.17 4.76 -17.00
CA ARG A 10 -35.79 5.55 -18.09
C ARG A 10 -34.99 5.52 -19.38
N TYR A 11 -33.67 5.42 -19.29
CA TYR A 11 -32.78 5.46 -20.45
C TYR A 11 -32.15 4.09 -20.78
N ALA A 12 -32.61 3.01 -20.16
CA ALA A 12 -32.05 1.66 -20.29
C ALA A 12 -30.52 1.62 -20.07
N ILE A 13 -30.03 2.40 -19.12
CA ILE A 13 -28.61 2.48 -18.78
C ILE A 13 -28.36 1.50 -17.63
N GLU A 14 -27.63 0.44 -17.89
CA GLU A 14 -27.15 -0.46 -16.83
C GLU A 14 -25.92 0.14 -16.16
N PHE A 15 -26.07 0.61 -14.92
CA PHE A 15 -24.93 0.84 -14.05
C PHE A 15 -24.38 -0.52 -13.62
N THR A 16 -23.52 -1.10 -14.44
CA THR A 16 -22.66 -2.19 -13.99
C THR A 16 -21.78 -1.62 -12.89
N ALA A 17 -22.12 -1.94 -11.64
CA ALA A 17 -21.20 -1.76 -10.53
C ALA A 17 -19.96 -2.59 -10.88
N GLY A 18 -18.94 -1.94 -11.45
CA GLY A 18 -17.69 -2.60 -11.77
C GLY A 18 -17.23 -3.40 -10.57
N PRO A 19 -16.55 -4.55 -10.76
CA PRO A 19 -16.14 -5.40 -9.65
C PRO A 19 -15.43 -4.50 -8.65
N LYS A 20 -15.92 -4.47 -7.40
CA LYS A 20 -15.22 -3.82 -6.28
C LYS A 20 -13.82 -4.40 -6.30
N LYS A 21 -12.85 -3.69 -6.90
CA LYS A 21 -11.45 -4.07 -6.84
C LYS A 21 -11.06 -3.84 -5.38
N ALA A 22 -11.22 -4.88 -4.57
CA ALA A 22 -10.59 -4.99 -3.25
C ALA A 22 -9.07 -5.23 -3.39
N PHE A 23 -8.48 -4.82 -4.50
CA PHE A 23 -7.04 -4.75 -4.64
C PHE A 23 -6.65 -3.34 -4.31
N ALA A 24 -5.88 -3.23 -3.24
CA ALA A 24 -5.26 -1.96 -2.95
C ALA A 24 -4.43 -1.51 -4.16
N PRO A 25 -4.52 -0.23 -4.55
CA PRO A 25 -3.95 0.30 -5.79
C PRO A 25 -2.42 0.17 -5.92
N ASN A 26 -1.75 -0.35 -4.89
CA ASN A 26 -0.29 -0.45 -4.78
C ASN A 26 0.21 -1.91 -4.73
N LYS A 27 -0.58 -2.90 -5.17
CA LYS A 27 -0.08 -4.27 -5.31
C LYS A 27 0.65 -4.38 -6.65
N THR A 28 1.90 -3.93 -6.66
CA THR A 28 2.84 -4.07 -7.78
C THR A 28 3.22 -5.55 -7.96
N ALA A 29 3.83 -5.90 -9.09
CA ALA A 29 4.29 -7.25 -9.38
C ALA A 29 5.20 -7.81 -8.26
N LEU A 30 5.05 -9.10 -7.95
CA LEU A 30 5.78 -9.83 -6.91
C LEU A 30 7.32 -9.66 -7.01
N GLU A 31 7.81 -9.53 -8.24
CA GLU A 31 9.24 -9.31 -8.55
C GLU A 31 9.76 -7.97 -8.02
N SER A 32 8.98 -6.90 -8.19
CA SER A 32 9.32 -5.57 -7.69
C SER A 32 9.33 -5.54 -6.17
N ASP A 33 8.45 -6.31 -5.58
CA ASP A 33 8.26 -6.42 -4.14
C ASP A 33 9.47 -7.12 -3.48
N SER A 34 9.99 -8.19 -4.08
CA SER A 34 11.21 -8.89 -3.62
C SER A 34 12.47 -8.01 -3.65
N LEU A 35 12.62 -7.17 -4.69
CA LEU A 35 13.70 -6.18 -4.77
C LEU A 35 13.58 -5.12 -3.68
N LEU A 36 12.36 -4.66 -3.39
CA LEU A 36 12.10 -3.71 -2.32
C LEU A 36 12.39 -4.32 -0.94
N VAL A 37 12.03 -5.57 -0.70
CA VAL A 37 12.34 -6.29 0.54
C VAL A 37 13.86 -6.35 0.78
N THR A 38 14.64 -6.61 -0.27
CA THR A 38 16.10 -6.64 -0.16
C THR A 38 16.67 -5.27 0.23
N GLN A 39 16.17 -4.19 -0.39
CA GLN A 39 16.58 -2.82 -0.06
C GLN A 39 16.12 -2.39 1.34
N VAL A 40 14.95 -2.84 1.79
CA VAL A 40 14.46 -2.61 3.15
C VAL A 40 15.38 -3.29 4.17
N LYS A 41 15.84 -4.53 3.90
CA LYS A 41 16.82 -5.23 4.76
C LYS A 41 18.16 -4.51 4.82
N ASP A 42 18.64 -3.95 3.71
CA ASP A 42 19.84 -3.09 3.69
C ASP A 42 19.65 -1.81 4.53
N CYS A 43 18.46 -1.19 4.49
CA CYS A 43 18.15 -0.05 5.35
C CYS A 43 18.13 -0.42 6.84
N ILE A 44 17.67 -1.62 7.19
CA ILE A 44 17.72 -2.14 8.57
C ILE A 44 19.18 -2.34 9.00
N ALA A 45 20.02 -2.93 8.16
CA ALA A 45 21.45 -3.12 8.43
C ALA A 45 22.18 -1.79 8.66
N LYS A 46 21.75 -0.73 7.98
CA LYS A 46 22.27 0.64 8.15
C LYS A 46 21.69 1.37 9.38
N GLY A 47 20.78 0.75 10.14
CA GLY A 47 20.12 1.36 11.31
C GLY A 47 19.23 2.55 10.95
N ILE A 48 18.71 2.61 9.72
CA ILE A 48 17.96 3.77 9.23
C ILE A 48 16.52 3.73 9.76
N ASN A 49 16.03 4.89 10.20
CA ASN A 49 14.64 5.05 10.62
C ASN A 49 13.64 4.74 9.47
N ARG A 50 12.51 4.08 9.75
CA ARG A 50 11.43 3.80 8.79
C ARG A 50 11.05 4.99 7.91
N THR A 51 10.91 6.19 8.47
CA THR A 51 10.55 7.39 7.70
C THR A 51 11.66 7.77 6.71
N ARG A 52 12.91 7.61 7.12
CA ARG A 52 14.07 7.89 6.28
C ARG A 52 14.29 6.80 5.24
N CYS A 53 14.04 5.53 5.58
CA CYS A 53 14.00 4.41 4.63
C CYS A 53 12.94 4.64 3.55
N CYS A 54 11.75 5.10 3.94
CA CYS A 54 10.67 5.49 3.04
C CYS A 54 11.12 6.58 2.06
N ALA A 55 11.81 7.61 2.55
CA ALA A 55 12.35 8.71 1.73
C ALA A 55 13.50 8.26 0.81
N THR A 56 14.40 7.41 1.30
CA THR A 56 15.54 6.89 0.53
C THR A 56 15.09 5.97 -0.60
N LEU A 57 14.10 5.12 -0.36
CA LEU A 57 13.57 4.18 -1.35
C LEU A 57 12.48 4.78 -2.24
N GLY A 58 12.05 6.02 -1.97
CA GLY A 58 10.96 6.67 -2.70
C GLY A 58 9.62 5.94 -2.59
N ILE A 59 9.44 5.11 -1.55
CA ILE A 59 8.22 4.33 -1.34
C ILE A 59 7.24 5.08 -0.45
N SER A 60 5.99 4.64 -0.44
CA SER A 60 4.99 5.12 0.53
C SER A 60 5.08 4.32 1.83
N SER A 61 4.73 4.95 2.94
CA SER A 61 4.72 4.31 4.27
C SER A 61 3.75 3.13 4.32
N THR A 62 2.60 3.24 3.66
CA THR A 62 1.63 2.15 3.49
C THR A 62 2.19 0.95 2.73
N LEU A 63 3.07 1.16 1.75
CA LEU A 63 3.75 0.07 1.04
C LEU A 63 4.76 -0.62 1.96
N LEU A 64 5.56 0.16 2.69
CA LEU A 64 6.52 -0.38 3.66
C LEU A 64 5.82 -1.25 4.72
N TYR A 65 4.70 -0.79 5.28
CA TYR A 65 3.91 -1.58 6.25
C TYR A 65 3.37 -2.89 5.65
N ARG A 66 3.03 -2.90 4.36
CA ARG A 66 2.61 -4.14 3.69
C ARG A 66 3.77 -5.10 3.52
N LEU A 67 4.92 -4.63 3.04
CA LEU A 67 6.12 -5.46 2.89
C LEU A 67 6.51 -6.10 4.22
N ILE A 68 6.52 -5.31 5.29
CA ILE A 68 6.82 -5.79 6.65
C ILE A 68 5.86 -6.92 7.06
N LYS A 69 4.55 -6.76 6.76
CA LYS A 69 3.54 -7.74 7.13
C LYS A 69 3.55 -8.99 6.25
N ASP A 70 3.78 -8.83 4.95
CA ASP A 70 3.71 -9.91 3.96
C ASP A 70 4.95 -10.82 4.00
N TYR A 71 6.13 -10.23 4.30
CA TYR A 71 7.43 -10.93 4.35
C TYR A 71 7.96 -11.12 5.78
N ASP A 72 7.13 -10.85 6.79
CA ASP A 72 7.48 -10.99 8.22
C ASP A 72 8.84 -10.35 8.57
N ILE A 73 9.02 -9.09 8.17
CA ILE A 73 10.29 -8.38 8.38
C ILE A 73 10.26 -7.73 9.77
N ASP A 74 11.17 -8.15 10.67
CA ASP A 74 11.36 -7.45 11.94
C ASP A 74 12.08 -6.11 11.70
N TYR A 75 11.30 -5.08 11.37
CA TYR A 75 11.79 -3.72 11.28
C TYR A 75 11.65 -3.08 12.66
N PRO A 76 12.73 -2.56 13.30
CA PRO A 76 12.61 -1.92 14.60
C PRO A 76 11.58 -0.77 14.57
N LYS A 77 10.56 -0.84 15.44
CA LYS A 77 9.68 0.31 15.69
C LYS A 77 10.52 1.32 16.44
N LEU A 78 10.72 2.52 15.87
CA LEU A 78 11.30 3.57 16.67
C LEU A 78 10.29 3.96 17.73
N GLU A 79 10.73 3.86 18.97
CA GLU A 79 10.04 4.51 20.07
C GLU A 79 9.90 5.99 19.71
N PRO A 80 8.74 6.61 19.95
CA PRO A 80 8.63 8.04 19.81
C PRO A 80 9.69 8.63 20.72
N ALA A 81 10.64 9.36 20.14
CA ALA A 81 11.51 10.23 20.91
C ALA A 81 10.56 11.25 21.55
N PHE A 82 10.17 10.98 22.80
CA PHE A 82 9.33 11.85 23.60
C PHE A 82 9.89 13.28 23.47
N ARG A 83 9.04 14.18 23.00
CA ARG A 83 9.28 15.62 22.99
C ARG A 83 8.36 16.26 24.01
#